data_AF-A0A9X7JHQ2-F1
#
_entry.id   AF-A0A9X7JHQ2-F1
#
_cell.length_a   1.000
_cell.length_b   1.000
_cell.length_c   1.000
_cell.angle_alpha   90.00
_cell.angle_beta   90.00
_cell.angle_gamma   90.00
#
_symmetry.space_group_name_H-M   'P 1'
#
loop_
_entity.id
_entity.type
_entity.pdbx_description
1 polymer ?
#
loop_
_entity_poly.entity_id
_entity_poly.type
_entity_poly.pdbx_seq_one_letter_code
_entity_poly.pdbx_strand_id
1 'polypeptide(L)'
;MGTPADPGAPPAPDGVSVVLFTSDLRLHDNPVLTAALRSAPRVVPLFVVDPGIAAAGFAVPNRAAFLAGCLAALDEGLRARGGALVVRRGDVVAETCRVAAGTGAGEVHV
;
A
#
# COMPACT_ATOMS: atom_id res chain seq x y z
N MET A 1 22.79 9.77 -9.76
CA MET A 1 21.99 10.53 -8.78
C MET A 1 20.61 9.89 -8.79
N GLY A 2 20.27 9.17 -7.72
CA GLY A 2 19.14 8.23 -7.65
C GLY A 2 19.61 6.78 -7.81
N THR A 3 20.14 6.18 -6.75
CA THR A 3 20.45 4.75 -6.71
C THR A 3 19.12 3.99 -6.72
N PRO A 4 18.93 2.94 -7.54
CA PRO A 4 17.79 2.04 -7.36
C PRO A 4 17.89 1.43 -5.96
N ALA A 5 16.76 1.32 -5.27
CA ALA A 5 16.68 0.65 -3.98
C ALA A 5 17.34 -0.74 -4.12
N ASP A 6 18.36 -0.98 -3.32
CA ASP A 6 19.16 -2.20 -3.31
C ASP A 6 18.25 -3.33 -2.76
N PRO A 7 17.85 -4.34 -3.56
CA PRO A 7 16.88 -5.36 -3.12
C PRO A 7 17.44 -6.36 -2.08
N GLY A 8 18.51 -6.00 -1.38
CA GLY A 8 19.22 -6.86 -0.42
C GLY A 8 19.75 -6.16 0.82
N ALA A 9 19.40 -4.88 1.08
CA ALA A 9 19.77 -4.24 2.33
C ALA A 9 19.05 -4.96 3.50
N PRO A 10 19.78 -5.43 4.53
CA PRO A 10 19.13 -6.03 5.68
C PRO A 10 18.17 -5.01 6.31
N PRO A 11 16.98 -5.42 6.76
CA PRO A 11 16.02 -4.53 7.40
C PRO A 11 16.74 -3.67 8.43
N ALA A 12 16.64 -2.35 8.32
CA ALA A 12 17.03 -1.51 9.44
C ALA A 12 16.22 -1.98 10.66
N PRO A 13 16.85 -2.19 11.84
CA PRO A 13 16.22 -2.85 12.98
C PRO A 13 14.95 -2.14 13.48
N ASP A 14 14.76 -0.87 13.09
CA ASP A 14 13.60 -0.02 13.41
C ASP A 14 12.90 0.54 12.15
N GLY A 15 13.22 0.00 10.96
CA GLY A 15 12.76 0.53 9.67
C GLY A 15 11.25 0.38 9.46
N VAL A 16 10.65 1.40 8.84
CA VAL A 16 9.27 1.35 8.35
C VAL A 16 9.30 1.25 6.82
N SER A 17 8.48 0.37 6.26
CA SER A 17 8.27 0.29 4.81
C SER A 17 6.81 0.56 4.48
N VAL A 18 6.55 1.33 3.42
CA VAL A 18 5.20 1.52 2.88
C VAL A 18 4.96 0.50 1.77
N VAL A 19 3.80 -0.16 1.77
CA VAL A 19 3.36 -1.03 0.67
C VAL A 19 2.19 -0.36 -0.01
N LEU A 20 2.42 0.15 -1.21
CA LEU A 20 1.41 0.79 -2.03
C LEU A 20 0.65 -0.28 -2.83
N PHE A 21 -0.59 -0.53 -2.46
CA PHE A 21 -1.53 -1.34 -3.22
C PHE A 21 -2.07 -0.51 -4.39
N THR A 22 -1.92 -1.03 -5.60
CA THR A 22 -2.47 -0.44 -6.83
C THR A 22 -3.69 -1.23 -7.31
N SER A 23 -4.18 -0.93 -8.52
CA SER A 23 -5.41 -1.46 -9.11
C SER A 23 -5.48 -2.99 -9.24
N ASP A 24 -4.39 -3.71 -8.98
CA ASP A 24 -4.38 -5.18 -8.90
C ASP A 24 -4.71 -5.65 -7.47
N LEU A 25 -6.00 -5.61 -7.12
CA LEU A 25 -6.53 -5.95 -5.79
C LEU A 25 -6.70 -7.46 -5.58
N ARG A 26 -5.81 -8.28 -6.13
CA ARG A 26 -5.86 -9.74 -5.91
C ARG A 26 -5.25 -10.07 -4.55
N LEU A 27 -6.12 -10.14 -3.55
CA LEU A 27 -5.78 -10.46 -2.15
C LEU A 27 -5.29 -11.91 -1.93
N HIS A 28 -5.41 -12.78 -2.93
CA HIS A 28 -5.32 -14.23 -2.74
C HIS A 28 -3.87 -14.74 -2.78
N ASP A 29 -2.96 -13.96 -3.34
CA ASP A 29 -1.56 -14.32 -3.49
C ASP A 29 -0.77 -13.02 -3.69
N ASN A 30 -0.69 -12.16 -2.66
CA ASN A 30 0.04 -10.90 -2.78
C ASN A 30 1.48 -11.07 -2.23
N PRO A 31 2.45 -11.47 -3.09
CA PRO A 31 3.84 -11.64 -2.69
C PRO A 31 4.47 -10.35 -2.17
N VAL A 32 3.89 -9.18 -2.46
CA VAL A 32 4.36 -7.87 -1.98
C VAL A 32 4.18 -7.77 -0.47
N LEU A 33 3.08 -8.29 0.10
CA LEU A 33 2.90 -8.29 1.56
C LEU A 33 3.93 -9.19 2.24
N THR A 34 4.19 -10.37 1.66
CA THR A 34 5.21 -11.30 2.18
C THR A 34 6.63 -10.76 2.01
N ALA A 35 6.91 -10.03 0.93
CA ALA A 35 8.20 -9.37 0.71
C ALA A 35 8.42 -8.22 1.70
N ALA A 36 7.41 -7.37 1.92
CA ALA A 36 7.49 -6.25 2.85
C ALA A 36 7.65 -6.70 4.31
N LEU A 37 6.94 -7.75 4.73
CA LEU A 37 7.12 -8.36 6.06
C LEU A 37 8.52 -8.98 6.26
N ARG A 38 9.23 -9.31 5.17
CA ARG A 38 10.63 -9.74 5.22
C ARG A 38 11.62 -8.58 5.22
N SER A 39 11.24 -7.43 4.67
CA SER A 39 12.10 -6.24 4.48
C SER A 39 12.08 -5.28 5.67
N ALA A 40 11.01 -5.26 6.48
CA ALA A 40 10.92 -4.34 7.61
C ALA A 40 10.10 -4.92 8.79
N PRO A 41 10.48 -4.59 10.04
CA PRO A 41 9.70 -4.97 11.22
C PRO A 41 8.35 -4.24 11.31
N ARG A 42 8.18 -3.12 10.59
CA ARG A 42 6.93 -2.36 10.52
C ARG A 42 6.57 -2.07 9.06
N VAL A 43 5.37 -2.50 8.67
CA VAL A 43 4.83 -2.28 7.33
C VAL A 43 3.60 -1.40 7.43
N VAL A 44 3.51 -0.41 6.54
CA VAL A 44 2.35 0.49 6.39
C VAL A 44 1.66 0.17 5.06
N PRO A 45 0.58 -0.62 5.07
CA PRO A 45 -0.25 -0.88 3.90
C PRO A 45 -0.95 0.42 3.48
N LEU A 46 -0.75 0.86 2.24
CA LEU A 46 -1.32 2.09 1.69
C LEU A 46 -2.10 1.79 0.41
N PHE A 47 -3.33 2.30 0.30
CA PHE A 47 -4.08 2.36 -0.95
C PHE A 47 -4.44 3.81 -1.26
N VAL A 48 -4.12 4.27 -2.48
CA VAL A 48 -4.49 5.62 -2.92
C VAL A 48 -5.59 5.54 -3.97
N VAL A 49 -6.74 6.13 -3.65
CA VAL A 49 -7.83 6.34 -4.61
C VAL A 49 -7.50 7.55 -5.47
N ASP A 50 -6.95 7.30 -6.65
CA ASP A 50 -6.63 8.31 -7.66
C ASP A 50 -7.87 8.70 -8.49
N PRO A 51 -8.07 9.98 -8.86
CA PRO A 51 -9.01 10.37 -9.91
C PRO A 51 -8.94 9.53 -11.19
N GLY A 52 -7.77 8.97 -11.55
CA GLY A 52 -7.64 7.99 -12.64
C GLY A 52 -8.48 6.73 -12.44
N ILE A 53 -8.61 6.23 -11.20
CA ILE A 53 -9.49 5.09 -10.86
C ILE A 53 -10.95 5.50 -11.03
N ALA A 54 -11.33 6.69 -10.58
CA ALA A 54 -12.68 7.22 -10.77
C ALA A 54 -13.03 7.36 -12.28
N ALA A 55 -12.08 7.86 -13.07
CA ALA A 55 -12.21 8.04 -14.52
C ALA A 55 -12.21 6.70 -15.30
N ALA A 56 -11.52 5.67 -14.80
CA ALA A 56 -11.48 4.31 -15.38
C ALA A 56 -12.79 3.51 -15.19
N GLY A 57 -13.87 4.15 -14.72
CA GLY A 57 -15.19 3.55 -14.57
C GLY A 57 -15.50 3.05 -13.16
N PHE A 58 -14.67 3.35 -12.15
CA PHE A 58 -15.03 3.15 -10.75
C PHE A 58 -15.92 4.28 -10.19
N ALA A 59 -16.25 5.30 -10.99
CA ALA A 59 -17.34 6.23 -10.68
C ALA A 59 -18.74 5.57 -10.71
N VAL A 60 -18.86 4.36 -11.29
CA VAL A 60 -20.12 3.60 -11.32
C VAL A 60 -20.38 2.98 -9.93
N PRO A 61 -21.58 3.15 -9.33
CA PRO A 61 -21.87 2.76 -7.95
C PRO A 61 -21.51 1.30 -7.63
N ASN A 62 -21.78 0.37 -8.55
CA ASN A 62 -21.48 -1.05 -8.38
C ASN A 62 -19.96 -1.33 -8.30
N ARG A 63 -19.15 -0.64 -9.11
CA ARG A 63 -17.69 -0.83 -9.09
C ARG A 63 -17.05 -0.15 -7.88
N ALA A 64 -17.56 1.01 -7.47
CA ALA A 64 -17.16 1.66 -6.22
C ALA A 64 -17.46 0.79 -4.99
N ALA A 65 -18.66 0.20 -4.93
CA ALA A 65 -19.06 -0.71 -3.86
C ALA A 65 -18.21 -1.99 -3.85
N PHE A 66 -17.91 -2.55 -5.02
CA PHE A 66 -17.01 -3.69 -5.16
C PHE A 66 -15.60 -3.37 -4.65
N LEU A 67 -15.02 -2.24 -5.10
CA LEU A 67 -13.73 -1.75 -4.63
C LEU A 67 -13.72 -1.57 -3.11
N ALA A 68 -14.75 -0.93 -2.55
CA ALA A 68 -14.86 -0.75 -1.10
C ALA A 68 -14.92 -2.10 -0.36
N GLY A 69 -15.64 -3.09 -0.90
CA GLY A 69 -15.67 -4.45 -0.36
C GLY A 69 -14.30 -5.14 -0.40
N CYS A 70 -13.55 -4.99 -1.49
CA CYS A 70 -12.18 -5.51 -1.59
C CYS A 70 -11.24 -4.85 -0.57
N LEU A 71 -11.32 -3.52 -0.41
CA LEU A 71 -10.50 -2.79 0.57
C LEU A 71 -10.87 -3.16 2.01
N ALA A 72 -12.15 -3.39 2.29
CA ALA A 72 -12.59 -3.84 3.61
C ALA A 72 -12.06 -5.24 3.95
N ALA A 73 -12.13 -6.18 3.00
CA ALA A 73 -11.57 -7.52 3.18
C ALA A 73 -10.04 -7.51 3.35
N LEU A 74 -9.35 -6.63 2.60
CA LEU A 74 -7.91 -6.41 2.77
C LEU A 74 -7.59 -5.85 4.16
N ASP A 75 -8.30 -4.81 4.62
CA ASP A 75 -8.11 -4.22 5.95
C ASP A 75 -8.36 -5.25 7.06
N GLU A 76 -9.41 -6.07 6.94
CA GLU A 76 -9.70 -7.14 7.91
C GLU A 76 -8.56 -8.17 7.98
N GLY A 77 -8.04 -8.59 6.83
CA GLY A 77 -6.90 -9.51 6.76
C GLY A 77 -5.60 -8.92 7.35
N LEU A 78 -5.40 -7.60 7.23
CA LEU A 78 -4.28 -6.88 7.83
C LEU A 78 -4.46 -6.72 9.34
N ARG A 79 -5.67 -6.38 9.81
CA ARG A 79 -5.99 -6.26 11.23
C ARG A 79 -5.85 -7.55 11.99
N ALA A 80 -6.24 -8.68 11.39
CA ALA A 80 -6.02 -10.01 11.95
C ALA A 80 -4.52 -10.31 12.21
N ARG A 81 -3.62 -9.59 11.53
CA ARG A 81 -2.16 -9.71 11.65
C ARG A 81 -1.53 -8.55 12.44
N GLY A 82 -2.35 -7.68 13.05
CA GLY A 82 -1.89 -6.52 13.83
C GLY A 82 -1.56 -5.26 13.00
N GLY A 83 -1.88 -5.25 11.71
CA GLY A 83 -1.75 -4.07 10.83
C GLY A 83 -3.07 -3.34 10.61
N ALA A 84 -3.06 -2.30 9.78
CA ALA A 84 -4.27 -1.62 9.30
C ALA A 84 -4.01 -0.99 7.94
N LEU A 85 -5.01 -0.98 7.06
CA LEU A 85 -4.93 -0.35 5.75
C LEU A 85 -5.09 1.17 5.86
N VAL A 86 -4.10 1.91 5.37
CA VAL A 86 -4.20 3.35 5.18
C VAL A 86 -4.81 3.62 3.82
N VAL A 87 -5.95 4.29 3.79
CA VAL A 87 -6.58 4.74 2.54
C VAL A 87 -6.40 6.25 2.38
N ARG A 88 -5.88 6.67 1.23
CA ARG A 88 -5.76 8.08 0.83
C ARG A 88 -6.51 8.33 -0.47
N ARG A 89 -6.77 9.60 -0.78
CA ARG A 89 -7.44 10.02 -2.02
C ARG A 89 -6.65 11.17 -2.63
N GLY A 90 -6.40 11.11 -3.93
CA GLY A 90 -5.63 12.13 -4.64
C GLY A 90 -4.54 11.52 -5.51
N ASP A 91 -3.54 12.32 -5.83
CA ASP A 91 -2.40 11.87 -6.63
C ASP A 91 -1.59 10.79 -5.90
N VAL A 92 -1.38 9.64 -6.56
CA VAL A 92 -0.72 8.47 -5.97
C VAL A 92 0.67 8.82 -5.45
N VAL A 93 1.45 9.58 -6.21
CA VAL A 93 2.83 9.92 -5.85
C VAL A 93 2.83 10.86 -4.65
N ALA A 94 2.04 11.94 -4.70
CA ALA A 94 1.96 12.91 -3.62
C ALA A 94 1.48 12.29 -2.30
N GLU A 95 0.44 11.45 -2.34
CA GLU A 95 -0.09 10.80 -1.13
C GLU A 95 0.89 9.76 -0.59
N THR A 96 1.56 9.00 -1.46
CA THR A 96 2.58 8.03 -1.04
C THR A 96 3.77 8.72 -0.37
N CYS A 97 4.27 9.81 -0.95
CA CYS A 97 5.33 10.60 -0.34
C CYS A 97 4.91 11.17 1.03
N ARG A 98 3.67 11.66 1.17
CA ARG A 98 3.16 12.17 2.46
C ARG A 98 3.11 11.07 3.52
N VAL A 99 2.65 9.88 3.16
CA VAL A 99 2.58 8.75 4.11
C VAL A 99 3.99 8.31 4.49
N ALA A 100 4.90 8.14 3.53
CA ALA A 100 6.28 7.76 3.80
C ALA A 100 6.97 8.77 4.74
N ALA A 101 6.80 10.08 4.48
CA ALA A 101 7.34 11.13 5.35
C ALA A 101 6.72 11.13 6.75
N GLY A 102 5.40 10.90 6.85
CA GLY A 102 4.69 10.87 8.13
C GLY A 102 5.00 9.64 9.00
N THR A 103 5.42 8.53 8.38
CA THR A 103 5.76 7.28 9.08
C THR A 103 7.25 7.06 9.26
N GLY A 104 8.08 7.91 8.65
CA GLY A 104 9.54 7.75 8.63
C GLY A 104 9.99 6.57 7.76
N ALA A 105 9.20 6.20 6.76
CA ALA A 105 9.51 5.05 5.93
C ALA A 105 10.72 5.31 5.04
N GLY A 106 11.71 4.41 5.11
CA GLY A 106 12.91 4.46 4.28
C GLY A 106 12.71 3.87 2.88
N GLU A 107 11.68 3.03 2.72
CA GLU A 107 11.39 2.31 1.48
C GLU A 107 9.89 2.30 1.18
N VAL A 108 9.58 2.28 -0.12
CA VAL A 108 8.22 2.13 -0.65
C VAL A 108 8.23 0.97 -1.65
N HIS A 109 7.37 -0.02 -1.43
CA HIS A 109 7.13 -1.14 -2.33
C HIS A 109 5.80 -0.93 -3.04
N VAL A 110 5.71 -1.28 -4.33
CA VAL A 110 4.53 -1.13 -5.19
C VAL A 110 4.24 -2.44 -5.91
#